data_AF-X1AMJ9-F1
#
_entry.id   AF-X1AMJ9-F1
#
_cell.length_a   1.000
_cell.length_b   1.000
_cell.length_c   1.000
_cell.angle_alpha   90.00
_cell.angle_beta   90.00
_cell.angle_gamma   90.00
#
_symmetry.space_group_name_H-M   'P 1'
#
loop_
_entity.id
_entity.type
_entity.pdbx_description
1 polymer ?
#
loop_
_entity_poly.entity_id
_entity_poly.type
_entity_poly.pdbx_seq_one_letter_code
_entity_poly.pdbx_strand_id
1 'polypeptide(L)'
;MRTLKFISVFLFILILLLVFGCQKEVIIEVPEEKSEETSEKLSETKPSPTPISIYIDEDAPLFLRQAFKKVIDAQPNNFILISKIDNAELKISVKKEIEDVEFYTEIYTQILVPVVPFYTYADNINWNDIKLYWQGETGALDYLTNNKSTPTLLISNDTLTSLTNLLGPPAENIPINILSIKEILELSWKDQNIWSI
;
A
#
# COMPACT_ATOMS: atom_id res chain seq x y z
N MET A 1 27.31 -1.79 -33.29
CA MET A 1 26.81 -2.61 -32.16
C MET A 1 27.06 -1.86 -30.87
N ARG A 2 26.02 -1.31 -30.25
CA ARG A 2 26.11 -0.65 -28.94
C ARG A 2 24.76 -0.82 -28.24
N THR A 3 24.80 -1.46 -27.08
CA THR A 3 23.65 -1.93 -26.30
C THR A 3 22.98 -0.76 -25.57
N LEU A 4 21.69 -0.53 -25.85
CA LEU A 4 20.88 0.46 -25.14
C LEU A 4 20.30 -0.20 -23.88
N LYS A 5 20.76 0.22 -22.70
CA LYS A 5 20.25 -0.26 -21.41
C LYS A 5 18.94 0.46 -21.07
N PHE A 6 17.84 -0.28 -20.94
CA PHE A 6 16.59 0.20 -20.36
C PHE A 6 16.77 0.41 -18.87
N ILE A 7 16.73 1.67 -18.42
CA ILE A 7 16.74 2.01 -16.99
C ILE A 7 15.60 2.98 -16.71
N SER A 8 14.76 2.57 -15.76
CA SER A 8 14.05 3.40 -14.78
C SER A 8 12.70 4.04 -15.13
N VAL A 9 11.63 3.32 -14.76
CA VAL A 9 10.38 3.93 -14.24
C VAL A 9 10.25 3.72 -12.72
N PHE A 10 11.09 2.87 -12.12
CA PHE A 10 11.00 2.51 -10.70
C PHE A 10 11.62 3.55 -9.74
N LEU A 11 12.55 4.40 -10.22
CA LEU A 11 13.27 5.35 -9.36
C LEU A 11 12.41 6.56 -8.95
N PHE A 12 11.36 6.89 -9.72
CA PHE A 12 10.54 8.08 -9.46
C PHE A 12 9.55 7.87 -8.31
N ILE A 13 9.13 6.63 -8.06
CA ILE A 13 8.25 6.27 -6.94
C ILE A 13 9.02 6.23 -5.61
N LEU A 14 10.31 5.88 -5.64
CA LEU A 14 11.14 5.77 -4.43
C LEU A 14 11.48 7.15 -3.83
N ILE A 15 11.65 8.18 -4.67
CA ILE A 15 11.99 9.54 -4.22
C ILE A 15 10.80 10.21 -3.50
N LEU A 16 9.57 9.88 -3.86
CA LEU A 16 8.37 10.47 -3.28
C LEU A 16 8.05 9.92 -1.87
N LEU A 17 8.50 8.70 -1.56
CA LEU A 17 8.32 8.07 -0.24
C LEU A 17 9.30 8.59 0.82
N LEU A 18 10.46 9.11 0.44
CA LEU A 18 11.49 9.58 1.39
C LEU A 18 11.17 10.94 2.02
N VAL A 19 10.24 11.72 1.47
CA VAL A 19 9.93 13.08 1.95
C VAL A 19 8.97 13.08 3.16
N PHE A 20 8.31 11.96 3.46
CA PHE A 20 7.34 11.87 4.57
C PHE A 20 7.88 11.22 5.86
N GLY A 21 9.16 10.84 5.91
CA GLY A 21 9.77 10.17 7.07
C GLY A 21 10.53 11.12 8.00
N CYS A 22 9.86 12.07 8.64
CA CYS A 22 10.46 12.89 9.69
C CYS A 22 10.30 12.16 11.05
N GLN A 23 11.38 11.57 11.58
CA GLN A 23 11.51 11.31 13.02
C GLN A 23 12.94 11.56 13.52
N LYS A 24 12.96 12.00 14.77
CA LYS A 24 13.94 12.75 15.55
C LYS A 24 15.07 11.89 16.15
N GLU A 25 16.26 12.50 16.19
CA GLU A 25 17.47 12.34 17.06
C GLU A 25 17.91 10.95 17.57
N VAL A 26 19.19 10.61 17.36
CA VAL A 26 20.19 10.37 18.44
C VAL A 26 21.59 10.73 17.91
N ILE A 27 22.30 11.57 18.67
CA ILE A 27 23.70 11.98 18.47
C ILE A 27 24.62 10.95 19.12
N ILE A 28 25.67 10.52 18.42
CA ILE A 28 26.89 9.95 19.02
C ILE A 28 28.09 10.63 18.36
N GLU A 29 28.79 11.47 19.13
CA GLU A 29 30.09 12.04 18.81
C GLU A 29 31.24 11.04 19.09
N VAL A 30 32.45 11.42 18.63
CA VAL A 30 33.81 11.03 19.09
C VAL A 30 34.59 10.10 18.12
N PRO A 31 35.88 10.35 17.78
CA PRO A 31 36.55 11.60 17.41
C PRO A 31 37.43 11.47 16.12
N GLU A 32 37.80 12.64 15.60
CA GLU A 32 38.98 13.03 14.81
C GLU A 32 40.06 11.97 14.50
N GLU A 33 40.29 11.68 13.21
CA GLU A 33 41.66 11.47 12.72
C GLU A 33 41.87 12.16 11.37
N LYS A 34 42.86 13.05 11.42
CA LYS A 34 43.31 14.01 10.43
C LYS A 34 44.10 13.32 9.33
N SER A 35 43.76 13.58 8.07
CA SER A 35 44.70 13.48 6.96
C SER A 35 44.45 14.64 6.00
N GLU A 36 45.30 15.65 6.13
CA GLU A 36 45.46 16.73 5.17
C GLU A 36 46.14 16.15 3.91
N GLU A 37 45.48 16.24 2.76
CA GLU A 37 46.21 16.41 1.51
C GLU A 37 45.57 17.54 0.71
N THR A 38 46.24 18.69 0.78
CA THR A 38 46.10 19.80 -0.17
C THR A 38 46.65 19.36 -1.51
N SER A 39 45.84 19.42 -2.57
CA SER A 39 46.36 19.51 -3.94
C SER A 39 45.42 20.32 -4.82
N GLU A 40 45.93 21.49 -5.21
CA GLU A 40 45.59 22.37 -6.34
C GLU A 40 44.18 22.36 -6.96
N LYS A 41 43.53 23.51 -6.76
CA LYS A 41 42.37 23.99 -7.52
C LYS A 41 42.77 24.27 -8.98
N LEU A 42 42.51 23.33 -9.89
CA LEU A 42 42.37 23.62 -11.31
C LEU A 42 40.92 24.07 -11.58
N SER A 43 40.76 25.35 -11.91
CA SER A 43 39.50 25.90 -12.39
C SER A 43 39.24 25.41 -13.82
N GLU A 44 38.66 24.21 -13.97
CA GLU A 44 38.10 23.78 -15.25
C GLU A 44 36.75 24.46 -15.48
N THR A 45 36.70 25.38 -16.43
CA THR A 45 35.45 25.88 -17.02
C THR A 45 34.77 24.70 -17.75
N LYS A 46 33.89 23.98 -17.05
CA LYS A 46 33.08 22.92 -17.66
C LYS A 46 32.22 23.53 -18.77
N PRO A 47 32.17 22.97 -20.00
CA PRO A 47 31.24 23.45 -21.01
C PRO A 47 29.82 23.30 -20.46
N SER A 48 29.06 24.40 -20.48
CA SER A 48 27.63 24.35 -20.16
C SER A 48 26.97 23.34 -21.10
N PRO A 49 26.20 22.36 -20.60
CA PRO A 49 25.56 21.38 -21.48
C PRO A 49 24.61 22.11 -22.43
N THR A 50 24.68 21.79 -23.72
CA THR A 50 23.75 22.28 -24.72
C THR A 50 22.37 21.64 -24.48
N PRO A 51 21.26 22.40 -24.54
CA PRO A 51 19.92 21.84 -24.40
C PRO A 51 19.64 20.77 -25.47
N ILE A 52 19.01 19.67 -25.08
CA ILE A 52 18.63 18.56 -25.97
C ILE A 52 17.46 19.01 -26.85
N SER A 53 17.57 18.80 -28.16
CA SER A 53 16.51 19.17 -29.12
C SER A 53 15.46 18.08 -29.26
N ILE A 54 14.21 18.44 -28.93
CA ILE A 54 13.07 17.51 -28.92
C ILE A 54 12.08 17.90 -30.00
N TYR A 55 11.69 16.93 -30.84
CA TYR A 55 10.58 17.03 -31.78
C TYR A 55 9.42 16.14 -31.29
N ILE A 56 8.21 16.69 -31.24
CA ILE A 56 7.00 15.95 -30.91
C ILE A 56 6.15 15.84 -32.17
N ASP A 57 5.79 14.62 -32.54
CA ASP A 57 5.01 14.34 -33.73
C ASP A 57 3.63 15.03 -33.67
N GLU A 58 3.15 15.53 -34.81
CA GLU A 58 1.87 16.24 -34.89
C GLU A 58 0.68 15.31 -34.61
N ASP A 59 0.85 14.03 -34.94
CA ASP A 59 -0.10 12.95 -34.69
C ASP A 59 -0.20 12.57 -33.20
N ALA A 60 0.66 13.11 -32.34
CA ALA A 60 0.54 12.91 -30.91
C ALA A 60 -0.75 13.57 -30.37
N PRO A 61 -1.51 12.88 -29.50
CA PRO A 61 -2.66 13.45 -28.81
C PRO A 61 -2.35 14.81 -28.17
N LEU A 62 -3.31 15.74 -28.26
CA LEU A 62 -3.13 17.12 -27.81
C LEU A 62 -2.69 17.20 -26.33
N PHE A 63 -3.24 16.34 -25.47
CA PHE A 63 -2.89 16.30 -24.05
C PHE A 63 -1.42 15.92 -23.81
N LEU A 64 -0.87 14.99 -24.59
CA LEU A 64 0.55 14.61 -24.50
C LEU A 64 1.45 15.75 -24.97
N ARG A 65 1.10 16.40 -26.10
CA ARG A 65 1.83 17.58 -26.59
C ARG A 65 1.88 18.69 -25.55
N GLN A 66 0.76 18.97 -24.89
CA GLN A 66 0.69 19.97 -23.83
C GLN A 66 1.50 19.58 -22.59
N ALA A 67 1.45 18.30 -22.17
CA ALA A 67 2.21 17.80 -21.03
C ALA A 67 3.72 17.92 -21.26
N PHE A 68 4.21 17.46 -22.42
CA PHE A 68 5.62 17.57 -22.77
C PHE A 68 6.06 19.04 -22.92
N LYS A 69 5.22 19.89 -23.53
CA LYS A 69 5.52 21.32 -23.61
C LYS A 69 5.74 21.95 -22.23
N LYS A 70 4.89 21.64 -21.25
CA LYS A 70 5.05 22.15 -19.87
C LYS A 70 6.38 21.74 -19.24
N VAL A 71 6.80 20.48 -19.45
CA VAL A 71 8.08 19.97 -18.91
C VAL A 71 9.27 20.65 -19.58
N ILE A 72 9.20 20.83 -20.91
CA ILE A 72 10.26 21.51 -21.69
C ILE A 72 10.36 22.98 -21.29
N ASP A 73 9.23 23.69 -21.21
CA ASP A 73 9.18 25.10 -20.79
C ASP A 73 9.72 25.30 -19.36
N ALA A 74 9.55 24.32 -18.47
CA ALA A 74 10.05 24.37 -17.10
C ALA A 74 11.58 24.14 -16.98
N GLN A 75 12.22 23.66 -18.04
CA GLN A 75 13.63 23.25 -18.06
C GLN A 75 14.34 23.73 -19.34
N PRO A 76 14.33 25.04 -19.66
CA PRO A 76 14.82 25.58 -20.93
C PRO A 76 16.33 25.43 -21.13
N ASN A 77 17.09 25.25 -20.05
CA ASN A 77 18.53 25.00 -20.10
C ASN A 77 18.86 23.54 -20.47
N ASN A 78 17.88 22.64 -20.35
CA ASN A 78 18.06 21.21 -20.59
C ASN A 78 17.37 20.74 -21.88
N PHE A 79 16.29 21.41 -22.29
CA PHE A 79 15.48 20.99 -23.44
C PHE A 79 15.05 22.17 -24.31
N ILE A 80 15.00 21.95 -25.61
CA ILE A 80 14.43 22.88 -26.58
C ILE A 80 13.45 22.15 -27.50
N LEU A 81 12.25 22.69 -27.66
CA LEU A 81 11.26 22.17 -28.60
C LEU A 81 11.55 22.72 -30.00
N ILE A 82 11.62 21.85 -31.00
CA ILE A 82 11.87 22.20 -32.39
C ILE A 82 10.77 21.68 -33.30
N SER A 83 10.53 22.41 -34.39
CA SER A 83 9.46 22.13 -35.36
C SER A 83 9.88 21.25 -36.53
N LYS A 84 11.18 20.95 -36.68
CA LYS A 84 11.71 20.14 -37.78
C LYS A 84 12.47 18.94 -37.25
N ILE A 85 12.03 17.74 -37.64
CA ILE A 85 12.62 16.47 -37.20
C ILE A 85 14.12 16.34 -37.52
N ASP A 86 14.58 16.90 -38.63
CA ASP A 86 15.98 16.78 -39.08
C ASP A 86 17.01 17.35 -38.10
N ASN A 87 16.57 18.24 -37.21
CA ASN A 87 17.42 18.88 -36.21
C ASN A 87 17.20 18.30 -34.79
N ALA A 88 16.45 17.20 -34.67
CA ALA A 88 16.06 16.61 -33.40
C ALA A 88 17.00 15.51 -32.92
N GLU A 89 17.44 15.64 -31.68
CA GLU A 89 18.12 14.58 -30.95
C GLU A 89 17.12 13.55 -30.39
N LEU A 90 15.88 13.97 -30.10
CA LEU A 90 14.81 13.11 -29.60
C LEU A 90 13.50 13.30 -30.37
N LYS A 91 12.92 12.19 -30.86
CA LYS A 91 11.58 12.14 -31.45
C LYS A 91 10.59 11.49 -30.49
N ILE A 92 9.46 12.14 -30.25
CA ILE A 92 8.32 11.58 -29.50
C ILE A 92 7.15 11.37 -30.48
N SER A 93 6.73 10.12 -30.70
CA SER A 93 5.60 9.77 -31.56
C SER A 93 4.74 8.68 -30.94
N VAL A 94 3.44 8.65 -31.28
CA VAL A 94 2.54 7.57 -30.89
C VAL A 94 2.48 6.56 -32.03
N LYS A 95 2.79 5.29 -31.73
CA LYS A 95 2.64 4.20 -32.70
C LYS A 95 1.16 3.84 -32.79
N LYS A 96 0.57 4.04 -33.97
CA LYS A 96 -0.78 3.53 -34.26
C LYS A 96 -0.63 2.04 -34.61
N GLU A 97 -0.88 1.15 -33.66
CA GLU A 97 -1.10 -0.25 -34.00
C GLU A 97 -2.54 -0.38 -34.49
N ILE A 98 -2.70 -0.65 -35.78
CA ILE A 98 -3.98 -1.13 -36.33
C ILE A 98 -3.64 -2.30 -37.23
N GLU A 99 -3.92 -3.51 -36.77
CA GLU A 99 -4.25 -4.65 -37.61
C GLU A 99 -5.18 -5.58 -36.82
N ASP A 100 -6.44 -5.58 -37.27
CA ASP A 100 -7.48 -6.61 -37.15
C ASP A 100 -7.67 -7.34 -35.82
N VAL A 101 -8.50 -6.77 -34.93
CA VAL A 101 -9.44 -7.57 -34.16
C VAL A 101 -10.73 -6.77 -33.96
N GLU A 102 -11.85 -7.28 -34.46
CA GLU A 102 -13.21 -6.94 -34.05
C GLU A 102 -13.45 -7.29 -32.57
N PHE A 103 -12.78 -6.59 -31.66
CA PHE A 103 -13.10 -6.66 -30.24
C PHE A 103 -13.27 -5.24 -29.76
N TYR A 104 -14.50 -4.92 -29.35
CA TYR A 104 -14.78 -3.83 -28.43
C TYR A 104 -13.75 -3.93 -27.31
N THR A 105 -12.75 -3.06 -27.34
CA THR A 105 -11.81 -2.95 -26.24
C THR A 105 -12.64 -2.30 -25.14
N GLU A 106 -13.20 -3.10 -24.25
CA GLU A 106 -13.68 -2.62 -22.95
C GLU A 106 -12.45 -2.05 -22.24
N ILE A 107 -12.14 -0.79 -22.56
CA ILE A 107 -11.02 -0.03 -22.00
C ILE A 107 -11.22 0.21 -20.51
N TYR A 108 -12.41 -0.10 -19.99
CA TYR A 108 -12.75 0.13 -18.60
C TYR A 108 -14.00 -0.65 -18.16
N THR A 109 -13.81 -1.59 -17.24
CA THR A 109 -14.91 -2.28 -16.54
C THR A 109 -14.83 -1.89 -15.06
N GLN A 110 -15.83 -1.16 -14.56
CA GLN A 110 -15.97 -0.89 -13.13
C GLN A 110 -16.89 -1.92 -12.49
N ILE A 111 -16.37 -2.66 -11.52
CA ILE A 111 -17.20 -3.44 -10.61
C ILE A 111 -17.36 -2.60 -9.35
N LEU A 112 -18.52 -1.97 -9.20
CA LEU A 112 -18.90 -1.27 -7.97
C LEU A 112 -19.44 -2.31 -6.99
N VAL A 113 -18.59 -2.76 -6.07
CA VAL A 113 -19.01 -3.59 -4.93
C VAL A 113 -19.40 -2.64 -3.79
N PRO A 114 -20.63 -2.73 -3.23
CA PRO A 114 -20.94 -2.03 -1.99
C PRO A 114 -20.03 -2.58 -0.89
N VAL A 115 -19.01 -1.81 -0.52
CA VAL A 115 -18.20 -2.07 0.67
C VAL A 115 -19.03 -1.60 1.86
N VAL A 116 -19.94 -2.45 2.32
CA VAL A 116 -20.58 -2.23 3.60
C VAL A 116 -19.53 -2.48 4.69
N PRO A 117 -19.42 -1.62 5.71
CA PRO A 117 -18.62 -1.94 6.88
C PRO A 117 -19.18 -3.23 7.46
N PHE A 118 -18.36 -4.28 7.47
CA PHE A 118 -18.64 -5.42 8.34
C PHE A 118 -18.49 -4.89 9.75
N TYR A 119 -19.55 -4.97 10.56
CA TYR A 119 -19.47 -4.66 11.99
C TYR A 119 -18.53 -5.68 12.64
N THR A 120 -17.23 -5.39 12.68
CA THR A 120 -16.31 -6.05 13.60
C THR A 120 -16.47 -5.38 14.95
N TYR A 121 -17.20 -6.02 15.86
CA TYR A 121 -17.46 -5.46 17.20
C TYR A 121 -16.17 -5.31 18.02
N ALA A 122 -15.12 -6.08 17.72
CA ALA A 122 -13.80 -5.91 18.30
C ALA A 122 -12.70 -6.43 17.36
N ASP A 123 -11.83 -5.54 16.88
CA ASP A 123 -10.65 -5.93 16.10
C ASP A 123 -9.55 -6.56 16.97
N ASN A 124 -9.60 -6.35 18.30
CA ASN A 124 -8.61 -6.86 19.25
C ASN A 124 -9.30 -7.52 20.45
N ILE A 125 -9.43 -8.85 20.42
CA ILE A 125 -9.76 -9.64 21.60
C ILE A 125 -8.46 -10.02 22.33
N ASN A 126 -8.31 -9.59 23.58
CA ASN A 126 -7.12 -9.92 24.36
C ASN A 126 -7.22 -11.35 24.90
N TRP A 127 -6.13 -12.11 24.78
CA TRP A 127 -6.02 -13.45 25.36
C TRP A 127 -6.29 -13.49 26.87
N ASN A 128 -5.93 -12.42 27.58
CA ASN A 128 -6.23 -12.32 29.01
C ASN A 128 -7.74 -12.24 29.27
N ASP A 129 -8.50 -11.55 28.43
CA ASP A 129 -9.95 -11.42 28.58
C ASP A 129 -10.65 -12.74 28.31
N ILE A 130 -10.13 -13.55 27.36
CA ILE A 130 -10.60 -14.92 27.12
C ILE A 130 -10.38 -15.80 28.36
N LYS A 131 -9.23 -15.68 29.04
CA LYS A 131 -8.97 -16.43 30.29
C LYS A 131 -9.89 -16.00 31.42
N LEU A 132 -10.06 -14.69 31.62
CA LEU A 132 -10.96 -14.15 32.64
C LEU A 132 -12.41 -14.58 32.37
N TYR A 133 -12.83 -14.51 31.11
CA TYR A 133 -14.13 -15.04 30.67
C TYR A 133 -14.25 -16.52 31.02
N TRP A 134 -13.24 -17.34 30.68
CA TRP A 134 -13.20 -18.79 30.96
C TRP A 134 -13.26 -19.13 32.44
N GLN A 135 -12.78 -18.23 33.30
CA GLN A 135 -12.82 -18.34 34.75
C GLN A 135 -14.12 -17.80 35.37
N GLY A 136 -15.03 -17.25 34.56
CA GLY A 136 -16.32 -16.75 35.01
C GLY A 136 -16.29 -15.32 35.56
N GLU A 137 -15.22 -14.56 35.30
CA GLU A 137 -15.09 -13.19 35.78
C GLU A 137 -16.12 -12.25 35.14
N THR A 138 -16.81 -11.49 35.97
CA THR A 138 -17.86 -10.57 35.52
C THR A 138 -17.25 -9.39 34.75
N GLY A 139 -17.79 -9.08 33.58
CA GLY A 139 -17.30 -7.98 32.72
C GLY A 139 -16.23 -8.41 31.71
N ALA A 140 -15.70 -9.63 31.82
CA ALA A 140 -14.82 -10.17 30.79
C ALA A 140 -15.57 -10.30 29.46
N LEU A 141 -14.99 -9.73 28.39
CA LEU A 141 -15.57 -9.68 27.05
C LEU A 141 -16.93 -8.94 26.96
N ASP A 142 -17.30 -8.11 27.94
CA ASP A 142 -18.57 -7.34 27.89
C ASP A 142 -18.64 -6.35 26.73
N TYR A 143 -17.49 -5.98 26.18
CA TYR A 143 -17.37 -5.08 25.03
C TYR A 143 -17.80 -5.75 23.73
N LEU A 144 -17.95 -7.08 23.72
CA LEU A 144 -18.51 -7.83 22.60
C LEU A 144 -20.05 -7.75 22.55
N THR A 145 -20.70 -7.25 23.61
CA THR A 145 -22.16 -7.18 23.69
C THR A 145 -22.64 -5.73 23.76
N ASN A 146 -23.79 -5.45 23.17
CA ASN A 146 -24.35 -4.08 23.15
C ASN A 146 -24.88 -3.65 24.53
N ASN A 147 -25.25 -4.61 25.38
CA ASN A 147 -25.85 -4.42 26.69
C ASN A 147 -24.87 -4.65 27.86
N LYS A 148 -23.58 -4.84 27.58
CA LYS A 148 -22.55 -5.17 28.59
C LYS A 148 -22.80 -6.47 29.35
N SER A 149 -23.61 -7.39 28.81
CA SER A 149 -23.75 -8.72 29.38
C SER A 149 -22.58 -9.63 29.01
N THR A 150 -22.38 -10.71 29.78
CA THR A 150 -21.47 -11.79 29.40
C THR A 150 -21.91 -12.39 28.05
N PRO A 151 -21.05 -12.39 27.01
CA PRO A 151 -21.43 -12.92 25.70
C PRO A 151 -21.55 -14.45 25.75
N THR A 152 -22.44 -15.04 24.93
CA THR A 152 -22.55 -16.51 24.80
C THR A 152 -21.53 -17.04 23.82
N LEU A 153 -20.72 -18.01 24.26
CA LEU A 153 -19.72 -18.67 23.42
C LEU A 153 -20.36 -19.76 22.58
N LEU A 154 -20.31 -19.61 21.26
CA LEU A 154 -20.60 -20.67 20.30
C LEU A 154 -19.31 -21.42 19.98
N ILE A 155 -19.28 -22.73 20.21
CA ILE A 155 -18.04 -23.50 20.10
C ILE A 155 -18.31 -24.91 19.57
N SER A 156 -17.36 -25.45 18.80
CA SER A 156 -17.40 -26.88 18.43
C SER A 156 -17.00 -27.78 19.60
N ASN A 157 -17.46 -29.03 19.61
CA ASN A 157 -17.07 -29.98 20.65
C ASN A 157 -15.55 -30.22 20.71
N ASP A 158 -14.89 -30.24 19.55
CA ASP A 158 -13.44 -30.46 19.45
C ASP A 158 -12.66 -29.25 19.98
N THR A 159 -13.12 -28.04 19.68
CA THR A 159 -12.54 -26.79 20.20
C THR A 159 -12.74 -26.70 21.72
N LEU A 160 -13.94 -27.02 22.22
CA LEU A 160 -14.24 -27.04 23.66
C LEU A 160 -13.33 -28.03 24.40
N THR A 161 -13.12 -29.23 23.83
CA THR A 161 -12.20 -30.23 24.38
C THR A 161 -10.78 -29.68 24.45
N SER A 162 -10.32 -29.05 23.37
CA SER A 162 -8.97 -28.47 23.28
C SER A 162 -8.76 -27.32 24.29
N LEU A 163 -9.73 -26.42 24.41
CA LEU A 163 -9.69 -25.33 25.39
C LEU A 163 -9.77 -25.85 26.82
N THR A 164 -10.58 -26.86 27.07
CA THR A 164 -10.69 -27.51 28.39
C THR A 164 -9.35 -28.15 28.80
N ASN A 165 -8.65 -28.79 27.87
CA ASN A 165 -7.33 -29.34 28.11
C ASN A 165 -6.27 -28.26 28.38
N LEU A 166 -6.41 -27.08 27.75
CA LEU A 166 -5.46 -25.98 27.87
C LEU A 166 -5.67 -25.12 29.14
N LEU A 167 -6.94 -24.82 29.46
CA LEU A 167 -7.34 -23.84 30.46
C LEU A 167 -8.00 -24.46 31.70
N GLY A 168 -8.31 -25.76 31.67
CA GLY A 168 -9.19 -26.42 32.63
C GLY A 168 -10.67 -26.28 32.25
N PRO A 169 -11.59 -26.87 33.03
CA PRO A 169 -13.03 -26.73 32.77
C PRO A 169 -13.47 -25.26 32.84
N PRO A 170 -14.42 -24.83 31.99
CA PRO A 170 -14.99 -23.49 32.08
C PRO A 170 -15.81 -23.34 33.37
N ALA A 171 -15.89 -22.13 33.90
CA ALA A 171 -16.77 -21.83 35.03
C ALA A 171 -18.26 -22.06 34.68
N GLU A 172 -19.05 -22.49 35.66
CA GLU A 172 -20.46 -22.88 35.47
C GLU A 172 -21.37 -21.70 35.04
N ASN A 173 -20.97 -20.47 35.34
CA ASN A 173 -21.72 -19.27 35.03
C ASN A 173 -21.50 -18.77 33.59
N ILE A 174 -20.68 -19.45 32.80
CA ILE A 174 -20.38 -19.07 31.43
C ILE A 174 -21.41 -19.67 30.47
N PRO A 175 -22.13 -18.84 29.70
CA PRO A 175 -23.05 -19.35 28.70
C PRO A 175 -22.28 -19.91 27.50
N ILE A 176 -22.33 -21.24 27.32
CA ILE A 176 -21.68 -21.96 26.22
C ILE A 176 -22.71 -22.78 25.45
N ASN A 177 -22.75 -22.60 24.12
CA ASN A 177 -23.53 -23.41 23.19
C ASN A 177 -22.60 -24.25 22.32
N ILE A 178 -22.73 -25.57 22.41
CA ILE A 178 -21.94 -26.53 21.63
C ILE A 178 -22.68 -26.83 20.32
N LEU A 179 -22.06 -26.52 19.19
CA LEU A 179 -22.70 -26.55 17.88
C LEU A 179 -21.74 -27.09 16.80
N SER A 180 -22.29 -27.53 15.67
CA SER A 180 -21.49 -27.79 14.47
C SER A 180 -21.01 -26.48 13.82
N ILE A 181 -19.92 -26.55 13.06
CA ILE A 181 -19.37 -25.38 12.34
C ILE A 181 -20.41 -24.70 11.45
N LYS A 182 -21.28 -25.49 10.81
CA LYS A 182 -22.36 -24.96 9.95
C LYS A 182 -23.36 -24.14 10.76
N GLU A 183 -23.76 -24.64 11.93
CA GLU A 183 -24.71 -23.94 12.82
C GLU A 183 -24.11 -22.69 13.44
N ILE A 184 -22.81 -22.72 13.82
CA ILE A 184 -22.10 -21.54 14.31
C ILE A 184 -22.20 -20.42 13.26
N LEU A 185 -21.86 -20.71 12.00
CA LEU A 185 -21.95 -19.72 10.91
C LEU A 185 -23.37 -19.17 10.73
N GLU A 186 -24.41 -20.00 10.86
CA GLU A 186 -25.80 -19.55 10.73
C GLU A 186 -26.27 -18.70 11.92
N LEU A 187 -25.77 -18.96 13.13
CA LEU A 187 -26.17 -18.26 14.34
C LEU A 187 -25.37 -17.00 14.60
N SER A 188 -24.08 -16.93 14.23
CA SER A 188 -23.20 -15.77 14.43
C SER A 188 -23.75 -14.46 13.87
N TRP A 189 -24.70 -14.52 12.94
CA TRP A 189 -25.36 -13.34 12.36
C TRP A 189 -26.69 -12.95 13.02
N LYS A 190 -27.25 -13.79 13.89
CA LYS A 190 -28.62 -13.61 14.43
C LYS A 190 -28.67 -12.89 15.76
N ASP A 191 -27.62 -12.95 16.55
CA ASP A 191 -27.53 -12.32 17.86
C ASP A 191 -26.26 -11.47 17.92
N GLN A 192 -26.36 -10.30 18.55
CA GLN A 192 -25.26 -9.35 18.71
C GLN A 192 -24.52 -9.57 20.03
N ASN A 193 -24.96 -10.52 20.87
CA ASN A 193 -24.37 -10.82 22.17
C ASN A 193 -23.70 -12.21 22.22
N ILE A 194 -23.34 -12.74 21.05
CA ILE A 194 -22.67 -14.04 20.88
C ILE A 194 -21.28 -13.85 20.29
N TRP A 195 -20.40 -14.80 20.57
CA TRP A 195 -19.06 -14.85 20.00
C TRP A 195 -18.65 -16.31 19.77
N SER A 196 -17.64 -16.55 18.93
CA SER A 196 -17.23 -17.91 18.55
C SER A 196 -15.72 -18.05 18.42
N ILE A 197 -15.21 -19.26 18.69
CA ILE A 197 -13.82 -19.71 18.48
C ILE A 197 -13.80 -20.93 17.57
#